data_AF-X1AL18-F1
#
_entry.id   AF-X1AL18-F1
#
_cell.length_a   1.000
_cell.length_b   1.000
_cell.length_c   1.000
_cell.angle_alpha   90.00
_cell.angle_beta   90.00
_cell.angle_gamma   90.00
#
_symmetry.space_group_name_H-M   'P 1'
#
loop_
_entity.id
_entity.type
_entity.pdbx_description
1 polymer ?
#
loop_
_entity_poly.entity_id
_entity_poly.type
_entity_poly.pdbx_seq_one_letter_code
_entity_poly.pdbx_strand_id
1 'polypeptide(L)'
;IKTFEELYIKPYKYIFIDEFQYAKEGGKNLKYLYDFNPGKKIIITGSSTIDISVKAIKFLTGRVFILNLFQFNFEEFLSYRDKDLYNLLKKFKDELKIEKEKILLPEMSSSVLDIFYKLYEEFGLYGGYPRVVTTESKTEKIEVLKNIYNIFFLREVKEILNLADDYKLVKLLKVLAIQAGSLISYDDISSISGFNYIQLKRNINLLEKTFIIKQISKSP
;
A
#
# COMPACT_ATOMS: atom_id res chain seq x y z
N ILE A 1 22.70 16.06 18.13
CA ILE A 1 21.29 15.87 18.55
C ILE A 1 20.79 16.98 19.49
N LYS A 2 21.52 17.36 20.55
CA LYS A 2 21.08 18.42 21.49
C LYS A 2 20.78 19.78 20.82
N THR A 3 21.60 20.24 19.88
CA THR A 3 21.31 21.46 19.12
C THR A 3 20.02 21.35 18.30
N PHE A 4 19.77 20.18 17.71
CA PHE A 4 18.53 19.92 16.97
C PHE A 4 17.32 19.91 17.90
N GLU A 5 17.46 19.32 19.08
CA GLU A 5 16.43 19.34 20.12
C GLU A 5 16.06 20.78 20.53
N GLU A 6 17.06 21.63 20.80
CA GLU A 6 16.83 23.01 21.22
C GLU A 6 16.14 23.85 20.14
N LEU A 7 16.56 23.69 18.88
CA LEU A 7 16.07 24.50 17.76
C LEU A 7 14.73 24.02 17.19
N TYR A 8 14.53 22.70 17.11
CA TYR A 8 13.44 22.12 16.31
C TYR A 8 12.47 21.26 17.13
N ILE A 9 12.79 20.95 18.38
CA ILE A 9 11.91 20.13 19.23
C ILE A 9 11.36 20.97 20.38
N LYS A 10 12.18 21.71 21.13
CA LYS A 10 11.75 22.56 22.26
C LYS A 10 10.70 23.62 21.95
N PRO A 11 10.79 24.36 20.84
CA PRO A 11 9.84 25.43 20.56
C PRO A 11 8.44 24.93 20.17
N TYR A 12 8.29 23.64 19.81
CA TYR A 12 7.10 23.12 19.16
C TYR A 12 6.43 22.00 19.96
N LYS A 13 5.10 22.02 20.00
CA LYS A 13 4.28 20.95 20.59
C LYS A 13 4.12 19.74 19.66
N TYR A 14 4.01 20.01 18.36
CA TYR A 14 3.86 19.01 17.30
C TYR A 14 5.07 19.08 16.38
N ILE A 15 5.67 17.93 16.10
CA ILE A 15 6.87 17.80 15.29
C ILE A 15 6.57 16.82 14.18
N PHE A 16 6.78 17.24 12.94
CA PHE A 16 6.64 16.41 11.76
C PHE A 16 8.03 16.20 11.16
N ILE A 17 8.43 14.94 10.98
CA ILE A 17 9.70 14.57 10.36
C ILE A 17 9.38 13.75 9.12
N ASP A 18 9.65 14.33 7.96
CA ASP A 18 9.39 13.68 6.68
C ASP A 18 10.52 12.73 6.28
N GLU A 19 10.18 11.66 5.56
CA GLU A 19 11.10 10.65 5.02
C GLU A 19 12.15 10.15 6.03
N PHE A 20 11.69 9.73 7.21
CA PHE A 20 12.55 9.37 8.34
C PHE A 20 13.52 8.21 8.04
N GLN A 21 13.25 7.37 7.04
CA GLN A 21 14.14 6.29 6.61
C GLN A 21 15.55 6.76 6.23
N TYR A 22 15.71 8.01 5.79
CA TYR A 22 17.04 8.55 5.45
C TYR A 22 17.90 8.80 6.69
N ALA A 23 17.31 8.92 7.88
CA ALA A 23 18.03 9.07 9.12
C ALA A 23 18.54 7.69 9.61
N LYS A 24 19.70 7.26 9.10
CA LYS A 24 20.31 5.94 9.41
C LYS A 24 20.44 5.64 10.92
N GLU A 25 20.81 6.65 11.73
CA GLU A 25 20.89 6.57 13.21
C GLU A 25 19.65 7.18 13.91
N GLY A 26 18.57 7.38 13.16
CA GLY A 26 17.38 8.12 13.59
C GLY A 26 16.66 7.46 14.77
N GLY A 27 16.58 6.12 14.82
CA GLY A 27 15.79 5.41 15.83
C GLY A 27 16.20 5.71 17.27
N LYS A 28 17.51 5.67 17.58
CA LYS A 28 18.03 6.02 18.92
C LYS A 28 17.81 7.49 19.26
N ASN A 29 18.01 8.37 18.27
CA ASN A 29 17.80 9.80 18.44
C ASN A 29 16.32 10.11 18.70
N LEU A 30 15.41 9.46 18.00
CA LEU A 30 13.97 9.63 18.16
C LEU A 30 13.51 9.15 19.54
N LYS A 31 14.08 8.04 20.03
CA LYS A 31 13.87 7.57 21.40
C LYS A 31 14.31 8.62 22.42
N TYR A 32 15.51 9.18 22.26
CA TYR A 32 16.00 10.26 23.11
C TYR A 32 15.07 11.48 23.06
N LEU A 33 14.71 11.95 21.87
CA LEU A 33 13.83 13.11 21.72
C LEU A 33 12.47 12.89 22.39
N TYR A 34 11.90 11.69 22.27
CA TYR A 34 10.65 11.35 22.94
C TYR A 34 10.79 11.30 24.47
N ASP A 35 11.80 10.58 24.98
CA ASP A 35 11.99 10.36 26.43
C ASP A 35 12.29 11.68 27.18
N PHE A 36 13.04 12.60 26.57
CA PHE A 36 13.47 13.85 27.21
C PHE A 36 12.57 15.06 26.92
N ASN A 37 11.52 14.90 26.12
CA ASN A 37 10.59 15.99 25.78
C ASN A 37 9.12 15.59 26.04
N PRO A 38 8.71 15.43 27.31
CA PRO A 38 7.36 15.02 27.65
C PRO A 38 6.32 16.01 27.14
N GLY A 39 5.15 15.48 26.74
CA GLY A 39 4.03 16.27 26.23
C GLY A 39 4.12 16.68 24.76
N LYS A 40 5.21 16.34 24.06
CA LYS A 40 5.34 16.58 22.63
C LYS A 40 4.82 15.41 21.81
N LYS A 41 4.21 15.73 20.66
CA LYS A 41 3.74 14.75 19.69
C LYS A 41 4.65 14.76 18.48
N ILE A 42 5.40 13.68 18.30
CA ILE A 42 6.30 13.49 17.15
C ILE A 42 5.61 12.58 16.15
N ILE A 43 5.48 13.04 14.92
CA ILE A 43 4.91 12.32 13.78
C ILE A 43 6.03 12.15 12.76
N ILE A 44 6.24 10.91 12.35
CA ILE A 44 7.21 10.56 11.32
C ILE A 44 6.49 9.95 10.14
N THR A 45 6.97 10.23 8.95
CA THR A 45 6.51 9.59 7.71
C THR A 45 7.68 8.85 7.06
N GLY A 46 7.35 8.02 6.09
CA GLY A 46 8.32 7.60 5.10
C GLY A 46 7.78 6.51 4.19
N SER A 47 8.31 6.50 2.97
CA SER A 47 7.85 5.68 1.85
C SER A 47 8.31 4.21 1.94
N SER A 48 9.47 3.93 2.55
CA SER A 48 9.99 2.56 2.72
C SER A 48 9.54 1.95 4.05
N THR A 49 8.51 1.11 4.00
CA THR A 49 7.92 0.51 5.20
C THR A 49 8.87 -0.47 5.87
N ILE A 50 9.72 -1.19 5.14
CA ILE A 50 10.62 -2.22 5.71
C ILE A 50 11.79 -1.61 6.48
N ASP A 51 12.44 -0.57 5.94
CA ASP A 51 13.58 0.04 6.62
C ASP A 51 13.15 0.85 7.86
N ILE A 52 12.03 1.58 7.76
CA ILE A 52 11.46 2.35 8.87
C ILE A 52 11.01 1.38 9.96
N SER A 53 10.29 0.33 9.58
CA SER A 53 9.76 -0.61 10.56
C SER A 53 10.86 -1.39 11.28
N VAL A 54 11.94 -1.79 10.61
CA VAL A 54 12.98 -2.60 11.26
C VAL A 54 13.97 -1.74 12.08
N LYS A 55 14.39 -0.57 11.56
CA LYS A 55 15.43 0.24 12.22
C LYS A 55 14.88 1.25 13.21
N ALA A 56 13.73 1.87 12.93
CA ALA A 56 13.14 2.87 13.83
C ALA A 56 12.34 2.22 14.97
N ILE A 57 11.46 1.26 14.66
CA ILE A 57 10.57 0.63 15.67
C ILE A 57 11.38 -0.15 16.71
N LYS A 58 12.52 -0.75 16.33
CA LYS A 58 13.39 -1.48 17.26
C LYS A 58 13.75 -0.66 18.51
N PHE A 59 13.88 0.65 18.40
CA PHE A 59 14.22 1.52 19.53
C PHE A 59 12.99 2.16 20.21
N LEU A 60 11.82 2.05 19.60
CA LEU A 60 10.57 2.68 20.02
C LEU A 60 9.49 1.66 20.42
N THR A 61 9.89 0.42 20.72
CA THR A 61 8.96 -0.64 21.16
C THR A 61 8.12 -0.16 22.33
N GLY A 62 6.79 -0.20 22.18
CA GLY A 62 5.81 0.28 23.16
C GLY A 62 5.62 1.81 23.21
N ARG A 63 6.29 2.60 22.36
CA ARG A 63 6.25 4.08 22.35
C ARG A 63 5.86 4.67 21.00
N VAL A 64 5.47 3.82 20.05
CA VAL A 64 5.12 4.22 18.68
C VAL A 64 3.76 3.67 18.30
N PHE A 65 2.97 4.51 17.63
CA PHE A 65 1.78 4.11 16.90
C PHE A 65 2.10 4.11 15.41
N ILE A 66 1.77 3.03 14.72
CA ILE A 66 2.05 2.86 13.29
C ILE A 66 0.74 2.97 12.54
N LEU A 67 0.70 3.88 11.57
CA LEU A 67 -0.43 4.06 10.67
C LEU A 67 0.08 3.85 9.24
N ASN A 68 -0.56 2.96 8.49
CA ASN A 68 -0.25 2.73 7.09
C ASN A 68 -1.25 3.50 6.24
N LEU A 69 -0.75 4.36 5.34
CA LEU A 69 -1.56 5.04 4.34
C LEU A 69 -1.50 4.23 3.04
N PHE A 70 -2.64 3.69 2.63
CA PHE A 70 -2.75 2.91 1.41
C PHE A 70 -3.07 3.79 0.20
N GLN A 71 -2.97 3.18 -0.98
CA GLN A 71 -3.59 3.71 -2.18
C GLN A 71 -5.10 3.81 -2.01
N PHE A 72 -5.75 4.57 -2.89
CA PHE A 72 -7.21 4.65 -2.92
C PHE A 72 -7.77 3.24 -3.02
N ASN A 73 -8.69 2.90 -2.14
CA ASN A 73 -9.59 1.78 -2.39
C ASN A 73 -10.65 2.19 -3.42
N PHE A 74 -11.47 1.24 -3.87
CA PHE A 74 -12.47 1.52 -4.90
C PHE A 74 -13.52 2.55 -4.46
N GLU A 75 -13.89 2.60 -3.18
CA GLU A 75 -14.86 3.57 -2.66
C GLU A 75 -14.29 4.99 -2.65
N GLU A 76 -13.03 5.14 -2.24
CA GLU A 76 -12.31 6.40 -2.31
C GLU A 76 -12.16 6.85 -3.77
N PHE A 77 -11.84 5.92 -4.68
CA PHE A 77 -11.78 6.19 -6.12
C PHE A 77 -13.13 6.69 -6.66
N LEU A 78 -14.23 6.00 -6.32
CA LEU A 78 -15.58 6.42 -6.68
C LEU A 78 -15.91 7.80 -6.10
N SER A 79 -15.58 8.03 -4.83
CA SER A 79 -15.83 9.33 -4.18
C SER A 79 -15.14 10.50 -4.89
N TYR A 80 -13.99 10.24 -5.52
CA TYR A 80 -13.25 11.20 -6.32
C TYR A 80 -13.79 11.34 -7.76
N ARG A 81 -14.18 10.22 -8.38
CA ARG A 81 -14.63 10.17 -9.77
C ARG A 81 -16.07 10.62 -9.96
N ASP A 82 -16.96 10.15 -9.10
CA ASP A 82 -18.39 10.34 -9.20
C ASP A 82 -19.03 10.28 -7.80
N LYS A 83 -19.27 11.48 -7.25
CA LYS A 83 -19.81 11.63 -5.90
C LYS A 83 -21.24 11.09 -5.78
N ASP A 84 -22.02 11.13 -6.86
CA ASP A 84 -23.40 10.66 -6.86
C ASP A 84 -23.45 9.14 -6.81
N LEU A 85 -22.61 8.46 -7.61
CA LEU A 85 -22.45 7.01 -7.53
C LEU A 85 -21.87 6.56 -6.19
N TYR A 86 -20.94 7.31 -5.61
CA TYR A 86 -20.45 7.04 -4.26
C TYR A 86 -21.56 7.14 -3.22
N ASN A 87 -22.39 8.18 -3.25
CA ASN A 87 -23.53 8.33 -2.34
C ASN A 87 -24.55 7.21 -2.53
N LEU A 88 -24.78 6.80 -3.77
CA LEU A 88 -25.66 5.67 -4.11
C LEU A 88 -25.12 4.36 -3.53
N LEU A 89 -23.82 4.07 -3.72
CA LEU A 89 -23.16 2.90 -3.15
C LEU A 89 -23.28 2.89 -1.62
N LYS A 90 -23.09 4.05 -0.99
CA LYS A 90 -23.21 4.19 0.47
C LYS A 90 -24.63 3.90 0.94
N LYS A 91 -25.64 4.48 0.28
CA LYS A 91 -27.05 4.22 0.58
C LYS A 91 -27.36 2.72 0.49
N PHE A 92 -26.89 2.06 -0.56
CA PHE A 92 -27.07 0.61 -0.70
C PHE A 92 -26.41 -0.18 0.42
N LYS A 93 -25.19 0.18 0.82
CA LYS A 93 -24.52 -0.46 1.96
C LYS A 93 -25.27 -0.30 3.27
N ASP A 94 -25.85 0.88 3.51
CA ASP A 94 -26.67 1.15 4.69
C ASP A 94 -27.99 0.34 4.65
N GLU A 95 -28.51 0.06 3.45
CA GLU A 95 -29.69 -0.77 3.21
C GLU A 95 -29.41 -2.28 3.21
N LEU A 96 -28.14 -2.71 3.13
CA LEU A 96 -27.75 -4.12 3.19
C LEU A 96 -28.04 -4.69 4.59
N LYS A 97 -29.23 -5.24 4.78
CA LYS A 97 -29.54 -6.11 5.91
C LYS A 97 -28.87 -7.46 5.69
N ILE A 98 -27.99 -7.87 6.61
CA ILE A 98 -27.47 -9.23 6.65
C ILE A 98 -28.60 -10.13 7.16
N GLU A 99 -29.47 -10.58 6.28
CA GLU A 99 -30.43 -11.65 6.58
C GLU A 99 -29.91 -12.96 5.97
N LYS A 100 -29.58 -13.91 6.84
CA LYS A 100 -29.35 -15.33 6.50
C LYS A 100 -28.44 -15.56 5.29
N GLU A 101 -27.22 -15.03 5.35
CA GLU A 101 -26.13 -15.32 4.40
C GLU A 101 -26.41 -15.02 2.92
N LYS A 102 -27.52 -14.34 2.61
CA LYS A 102 -27.82 -13.83 1.27
C LYS A 102 -27.72 -12.32 1.28
N ILE A 103 -26.71 -11.80 0.59
CA ILE A 103 -26.63 -10.39 0.25
C ILE A 103 -27.73 -10.12 -0.77
N LEU A 104 -28.85 -9.53 -0.32
CA LEU A 104 -29.86 -8.97 -1.21
C LEU A 104 -29.30 -7.65 -1.74
N LEU A 105 -28.70 -7.69 -2.93
CA LEU A 105 -28.30 -6.47 -3.62
C LEU A 105 -29.58 -5.71 -4.01
N PRO A 106 -29.66 -4.41 -3.71
CA PRO A 106 -30.78 -3.59 -4.18
C PRO A 106 -30.86 -3.65 -5.71
N GLU A 107 -32.09 -3.70 -6.24
CA GLU A 107 -32.31 -3.73 -7.69
C GLU A 107 -31.76 -2.44 -8.31
N MET A 108 -30.61 -2.57 -8.97
CA MET A 108 -30.00 -1.49 -9.74
C MET A 108 -30.43 -1.63 -11.20
N SER A 109 -30.80 -0.49 -11.82
CA SER A 109 -30.99 -0.44 -13.26
C SER A 109 -29.72 -0.91 -13.97
N SER A 110 -29.86 -1.67 -15.06
CA SER A 110 -28.74 -2.16 -15.88
C SER A 110 -27.81 -1.03 -16.28
N SER A 111 -28.35 0.14 -16.64
CA SER A 111 -27.55 1.30 -17.03
C SER A 111 -26.64 1.83 -15.92
N VAL A 112 -27.06 1.72 -14.66
CA VAL A 112 -26.23 2.15 -13.52
C VAL A 112 -25.14 1.11 -13.24
N LEU A 113 -25.48 -0.18 -13.33
CA LEU A 113 -24.51 -1.26 -13.23
C LEU A 113 -23.42 -1.15 -14.29
N ASP A 114 -23.77 -0.82 -15.53
CA ASP A 114 -22.80 -0.62 -16.61
C ASP A 114 -21.79 0.49 -16.29
N ILE A 115 -22.24 1.57 -15.65
CA ILE A 115 -21.35 2.67 -15.22
C ILE A 115 -20.42 2.19 -14.08
N PHE A 116 -20.95 1.46 -13.10
CA PHE A 116 -20.14 0.87 -12.03
C PHE A 116 -19.09 -0.09 -12.59
N TYR A 117 -19.47 -0.99 -13.51
CA TYR A 117 -18.54 -1.92 -14.14
C TYR A 117 -17.44 -1.20 -14.89
N LYS A 118 -17.77 -0.15 -15.65
CA LYS A 118 -16.78 0.66 -16.37
C LYS A 118 -15.77 1.32 -15.42
N LEU A 119 -16.23 1.87 -14.30
CA LEU A 119 -15.37 2.49 -13.29
C LEU A 119 -14.54 1.45 -12.52
N TYR A 120 -15.13 0.30 -12.23
CA TYR A 120 -14.43 -0.82 -11.60
C TYR A 120 -13.36 -1.41 -12.52
N GLU A 121 -13.64 -1.53 -13.83
CA GLU A 121 -12.67 -1.93 -14.84
C GLU A 121 -11.52 -0.92 -14.93
N GLU A 122 -11.82 0.39 -14.95
CA GLU A 122 -10.78 1.42 -14.89
C GLU A 122 -9.90 1.26 -13.65
N PHE A 123 -10.51 1.13 -12.47
CA PHE A 123 -9.78 0.95 -11.22
C PHE A 123 -8.97 -0.35 -11.21
N GLY A 124 -9.51 -1.46 -11.73
CA GLY A 124 -8.81 -2.73 -11.85
C GLY A 124 -7.61 -2.68 -12.79
N LEU A 125 -7.69 -1.90 -13.87
CA LEU A 125 -6.63 -1.74 -14.86
C LEU A 125 -5.53 -0.78 -14.40
N TYR A 126 -5.89 0.34 -13.77
CA TYR A 126 -4.94 1.41 -13.45
C TYR A 126 -4.59 1.51 -11.96
N GLY A 127 -5.39 0.90 -11.08
CA GLY A 127 -5.18 0.90 -9.63
C GLY A 127 -5.55 2.22 -8.94
N GLY A 128 -5.20 2.29 -7.65
CA GLY A 128 -5.60 3.37 -6.74
C GLY A 128 -4.50 4.38 -6.41
N TYR A 129 -3.35 4.37 -7.10
CA TYR A 129 -2.29 5.35 -6.82
C TYR A 129 -2.85 6.77 -6.99
N PRO A 130 -2.68 7.68 -6.00
CA PRO A 130 -3.32 9.00 -6.04
C PRO A 130 -3.05 9.77 -7.33
N ARG A 131 -1.81 9.75 -7.83
CA ARG A 131 -1.45 10.40 -9.10
C ARG A 131 -2.14 9.78 -10.31
N VAL A 132 -2.37 8.46 -10.31
CA VAL A 132 -3.08 7.76 -11.39
C VAL A 132 -4.57 8.08 -11.36
N VAL A 133 -5.14 8.12 -10.16
CA VAL A 133 -6.54 8.52 -9.94
C VAL A 133 -6.75 9.98 -10.34
N THR A 134 -5.85 10.91 -10.01
CA THR A 134 -6.06 12.32 -10.38
C THR A 134 -5.77 12.64 -11.85
N THR A 135 -5.13 11.75 -12.60
CA THR A 135 -4.91 11.90 -14.04
C THR A 135 -6.16 11.52 -14.84
N GLU A 136 -6.49 12.30 -15.87
CA GLU A 136 -7.64 12.04 -16.75
C GLU A 136 -7.27 11.16 -17.95
N SER A 137 -6.17 11.48 -18.63
CA SER A 137 -5.76 10.80 -19.85
C SER A 137 -5.28 9.37 -19.59
N LYS A 138 -5.80 8.40 -20.36
CA LYS A 138 -5.32 7.01 -20.33
C LYS A 138 -3.83 6.90 -20.65
N THR A 139 -3.32 7.69 -21.59
CA THR A 139 -1.89 7.65 -21.96
C THR A 139 -1.02 8.14 -20.81
N GLU A 140 -1.42 9.23 -20.15
CA GLU A 140 -0.68 9.75 -18.99
C GLU A 140 -0.76 8.78 -17.80
N LYS A 141 -1.91 8.13 -17.54
CA LYS A 141 -2.02 7.07 -16.51
C LYS A 141 -0.99 5.96 -16.73
N ILE A 142 -0.86 5.50 -17.97
CA ILE A 142 0.12 4.47 -18.34
C ILE A 142 1.55 4.96 -18.07
N GLU A 143 1.90 6.19 -18.44
CA GLU A 143 3.22 6.76 -18.17
C GLU A 143 3.51 6.94 -16.67
N VAL A 144 2.53 7.39 -15.90
CA VAL A 144 2.64 7.47 -14.43
C VAL A 144 2.91 6.09 -13.84
N LEU A 145 2.15 5.07 -14.24
CA LEU A 145 2.34 3.70 -13.76
C LEU A 145 3.70 3.12 -14.16
N LYS A 146 4.16 3.38 -15.39
CA LYS A 146 5.51 2.99 -15.83
C LYS A 146 6.59 3.64 -14.97
N ASN A 147 6.44 4.92 -14.64
CA ASN A 147 7.40 5.63 -13.78
C ASN A 147 7.41 5.08 -12.36
N ILE A 148 6.23 4.82 -11.77
CA ILE A 148 6.12 4.17 -10.46
C ILE A 148 6.79 2.79 -10.50
N TYR A 149 6.52 1.99 -11.53
CA TYR A 149 7.15 0.69 -11.72
C TYR A 149 8.68 0.79 -11.79
N ASN A 150 9.20 1.69 -12.63
CA ASN A 150 10.64 1.81 -12.83
C ASN A 150 11.37 2.36 -11.60
N ILE A 151 10.79 3.32 -10.88
CA ILE A 151 11.44 3.96 -9.74
C ILE A 151 11.29 3.11 -8.47
N PHE A 152 10.08 2.72 -8.12
CA PHE A 152 9.81 2.02 -6.87
C PHE A 152 10.10 0.51 -6.99
N PHE A 153 9.58 -0.16 -8.03
CA PHE A 153 9.68 -1.62 -8.11
C PHE A 153 11.06 -2.10 -8.56
N LEU A 154 11.63 -1.50 -9.60
CA LEU A 154 12.93 -1.98 -10.10
C LEU A 154 14.10 -1.55 -9.22
N ARG A 155 14.00 -0.43 -8.48
CA ARG A 155 15.09 0.02 -7.61
C ARG A 155 14.89 -0.44 -6.17
N GLU A 156 13.85 0.04 -5.50
CA GLU A 156 13.71 -0.18 -4.05
C GLU A 156 13.35 -1.63 -3.72
N VAL A 157 12.38 -2.22 -4.42
CA VAL A 157 11.94 -3.59 -4.14
C VAL A 157 13.04 -4.58 -4.49
N LYS A 158 13.77 -4.35 -5.58
CA LYS A 158 14.94 -5.17 -5.94
C LYS A 158 15.99 -5.18 -4.83
N GLU A 159 16.35 -4.01 -4.31
CA GLU A 159 17.31 -3.87 -3.21
C GLU A 159 16.83 -4.62 -1.95
N ILE A 160 15.56 -4.48 -1.59
CA ILE A 160 14.94 -5.17 -0.45
C ILE A 160 14.98 -6.70 -0.63
N LEU A 161 14.67 -7.19 -1.83
CA LEU A 161 14.66 -8.61 -2.13
C LEU A 161 16.08 -9.20 -2.27
N ASN A 162 17.10 -8.33 -2.37
CA ASN A 162 18.49 -8.67 -2.65
C ASN A 162 18.62 -9.58 -3.88
N LEU A 163 17.86 -9.25 -4.93
CA LEU A 163 17.83 -10.02 -6.17
C LEU A 163 18.90 -9.52 -7.13
N ALA A 164 19.72 -10.44 -7.61
CA ALA A 164 20.70 -10.16 -8.66
C ALA A 164 20.06 -10.03 -10.06
N ASP A 165 18.89 -10.64 -10.26
CA ASP A 165 18.23 -10.78 -11.56
C ASP A 165 16.81 -10.19 -11.55
N ASP A 166 16.63 -9.12 -12.33
CA ASP A 166 15.35 -8.41 -12.49
C ASP A 166 14.34 -9.22 -13.29
N TYR A 167 14.80 -10.12 -14.16
CA TYR A 167 13.95 -10.87 -15.06
C TYR A 167 13.03 -11.86 -14.32
N LYS A 168 13.57 -12.59 -13.33
CA LYS A 168 12.76 -13.48 -12.48
C LYS A 168 11.73 -12.72 -11.66
N LEU A 169 12.09 -11.54 -11.14
CA LEU A 169 11.16 -10.69 -10.40
C LEU A 169 10.02 -10.19 -11.30
N VAL A 170 10.34 -9.70 -12.50
CA VAL A 170 9.33 -9.27 -13.49
C VAL A 170 8.40 -10.43 -13.84
N LYS A 171 8.93 -11.64 -14.06
CA LYS A 171 8.10 -12.83 -14.31
C LYS A 171 7.19 -13.16 -13.13
N LEU A 172 7.72 -13.13 -11.91
CA LEU A 172 6.93 -13.36 -10.71
C LEU A 172 5.77 -12.37 -10.62
N LEU A 173 6.03 -11.06 -10.78
CA LEU A 173 5.00 -10.03 -10.74
C LEU A 173 3.93 -10.23 -11.84
N LYS A 174 4.34 -10.59 -13.06
CA LYS A 174 3.41 -10.88 -14.17
C LYS A 174 2.51 -12.07 -13.87
N VAL A 175 3.07 -13.18 -13.36
CA VAL A 175 2.28 -14.37 -13.01
C VAL A 175 1.30 -14.07 -11.90
N LEU A 176 1.74 -13.35 -10.86
CA LEU A 176 0.87 -12.93 -9.76
C LEU A 176 -0.26 -12.00 -10.24
N ALA A 177 0.01 -11.10 -11.18
CA ALA A 177 -1.02 -10.24 -11.78
C ALA A 177 -2.05 -11.06 -12.59
N ILE A 178 -1.61 -12.05 -13.36
CA ILE A 178 -2.51 -12.95 -14.12
C ILE A 178 -3.37 -13.79 -13.19
N GLN A 179 -2.82 -14.25 -12.06
CA GLN A 179 -3.51 -15.06 -11.07
C GLN A 179 -4.25 -14.24 -10.00
N ALA A 180 -4.34 -12.92 -10.15
CA ALA A 180 -5.03 -12.07 -9.20
C ALA A 180 -6.49 -12.53 -9.02
N GLY A 181 -6.91 -12.74 -7.77
CA GLY A 181 -8.25 -13.25 -7.43
C GLY A 181 -8.43 -14.77 -7.57
N SER A 182 -7.41 -15.51 -7.99
CA SER A 182 -7.44 -16.99 -8.10
C SER A 182 -6.74 -17.68 -6.93
N LEU A 183 -6.98 -18.99 -6.78
CA LEU A 183 -6.22 -19.82 -5.83
C LEU A 183 -4.75 -19.90 -6.25
N ILE A 184 -3.85 -19.68 -5.28
CA ILE A 184 -2.41 -19.67 -5.51
C ILE A 184 -1.89 -21.11 -5.61
N SER A 185 -1.30 -21.44 -6.75
CA SER A 185 -0.52 -22.67 -6.96
C SER A 185 0.97 -22.34 -6.96
N TYR A 186 1.64 -22.67 -5.85
CA TYR A 186 3.08 -22.38 -5.70
C TYR A 186 3.95 -23.12 -6.72
N ASP A 187 3.53 -24.30 -7.17
CA ASP A 187 4.27 -25.10 -8.15
C ASP A 187 4.22 -24.44 -9.54
N ASP A 188 3.04 -23.96 -9.97
CA ASP A 188 2.89 -23.25 -11.24
C ASP A 188 3.68 -21.95 -11.26
N ILE A 189 3.59 -21.17 -10.17
CA ILE A 189 4.33 -19.91 -10.05
C ILE A 189 5.83 -20.17 -10.02
N SER A 190 6.28 -21.22 -9.33
CA SER A 190 7.69 -21.65 -9.28
C SER A 190 8.21 -21.98 -10.68
N SER A 191 7.45 -22.77 -11.44
CA SER A 191 7.78 -23.15 -12.83
C SER A 191 7.92 -21.95 -13.76
N ILE A 192 6.97 -21.01 -13.71
CA ILE A 192 6.96 -19.86 -14.63
C ILE A 192 7.96 -18.78 -14.21
N SER A 193 8.06 -18.48 -12.91
CA SER A 193 8.94 -17.42 -12.39
C SER A 193 10.42 -17.82 -12.33
N GLY A 194 10.71 -19.13 -12.28
CA GLY A 194 12.08 -19.65 -12.15
C GLY A 194 12.67 -19.48 -10.75
N PHE A 195 11.85 -19.18 -9.74
CA PHE A 195 12.21 -19.28 -8.33
C PHE A 195 11.89 -20.68 -7.81
N ASN A 196 12.79 -21.28 -7.04
CA ASN A 196 12.43 -22.51 -6.32
C ASN A 196 11.41 -22.20 -5.21
N TYR A 197 10.76 -23.24 -4.68
CA TYR A 197 9.69 -23.09 -3.67
C TYR A 197 10.08 -22.23 -2.45
N ILE A 198 11.29 -22.41 -1.92
CA ILE A 198 11.79 -21.66 -0.75
C ILE A 198 11.98 -20.18 -1.10
N GLN A 199 12.64 -19.90 -2.23
CA GLN A 199 12.82 -18.55 -2.75
C GLN A 199 11.48 -17.89 -3.05
N LEU A 200 10.55 -18.62 -3.66
CA LEU A 200 9.24 -18.11 -4.02
C LEU A 200 8.47 -17.65 -2.78
N LYS A 201 8.34 -18.52 -1.76
CA LYS A 201 7.68 -18.15 -0.49
C LYS A 201 8.33 -16.96 0.18
N ARG A 202 9.67 -16.91 0.20
CA ARG A 202 10.41 -15.77 0.74
C ARG A 202 10.09 -14.48 -0.01
N ASN A 203 10.12 -14.51 -1.34
CA ASN A 203 9.86 -13.32 -2.16
C ASN A 203 8.40 -12.87 -2.08
N ILE A 204 7.43 -13.79 -2.10
CA ILE A 204 6.01 -13.47 -1.89
C ILE A 204 5.79 -12.78 -0.53
N ASN A 205 6.37 -13.31 0.55
CA ASN A 205 6.30 -12.69 1.87
C ASN A 205 6.90 -11.27 1.89
N LEU A 206 8.04 -11.07 1.21
CA LEU A 206 8.66 -9.75 1.12
C LEU A 206 7.82 -8.78 0.28
N LEU A 207 7.26 -9.22 -0.85
CA LEU A 207 6.33 -8.43 -1.69
C LEU A 207 5.06 -8.03 -0.93
N GLU A 208 4.57 -8.89 -0.03
CA GLU A 208 3.44 -8.56 0.84
C GLU A 208 3.82 -7.49 1.88
N LYS A 209 5.04 -7.55 2.44
CA LYS A 209 5.57 -6.52 3.36
C LYS A 209 5.83 -5.17 2.69
N THR A 210 6.08 -5.15 1.39
CA THR A 210 6.19 -3.92 0.59
C THR A 210 4.84 -3.42 0.08
N PHE A 211 3.71 -4.02 0.51
CA PHE A 211 2.35 -3.66 0.11
C PHE A 211 2.08 -3.77 -1.41
N ILE A 212 2.87 -4.57 -2.12
CA ILE A 212 2.69 -4.78 -3.57
C ILE A 212 1.59 -5.80 -3.82
N ILE A 213 1.58 -6.86 -3.03
CA ILE A 213 0.55 -7.89 -3.08
C ILE A 213 -0.08 -8.04 -1.71
N LYS A 214 -1.28 -8.59 -1.68
CA LYS A 214 -1.93 -9.05 -0.46
C LYS A 214 -2.46 -10.44 -0.67
N GLN A 215 -2.05 -11.38 0.18
CA GLN A 215 -2.63 -12.71 0.18
C GLN A 215 -3.97 -12.66 0.93
N ILE A 216 -4.99 -13.26 0.32
CA ILE A 216 -6.31 -13.43 0.93
C ILE A 216 -6.43 -14.91 1.30
N SER A 217 -6.36 -15.20 2.59
CA SER A 217 -6.68 -16.53 3.11
C SER A 217 -8.19 -16.63 3.33
N LYS A 218 -8.79 -17.79 3.04
CA LYS A 218 -10.12 -18.09 3.57
C LYS A 218 -10.04 -17.95 5.10
N SER A 219 -10.93 -17.15 5.67
CA SER A 219 -11.10 -17.09 7.11
C SER A 219 -11.42 -18.51 7.60
N PRO A 220 -10.82 -18.98 8.71
CA PRO A 220 -11.20 -20.25 9.32
C PRO A 220 -12.68 -20.26 9.73
#